data_AF-A0A7C7CB40-F1
#
_entry.id   AF-A0A7C7CB40-F1
#
_cell.length_a   1.000
_cell.length_b   1.000
_cell.length_c   1.000
_cell.angle_alpha   90.00
_cell.angle_beta   90.00
_cell.angle_gamma   90.00
#
_symmetry.space_group_name_H-M   'P 1'
#
loop_
_entity.id
_entity.type
_entity.pdbx_description
1 polymer ?
#
loop_
_entity_poly.entity_id
_entity_poly.type
_entity_poly.pdbx_seq_one_letter_code
_entity_poly.pdbx_strand_id
1 'polypeptide(L)'
;MPLIGVGTSPLCGACQRQPPLYEHCHAALDYAYPVDYLIQRFKFHGDLVAGKTLGHLLLNSLEARPPPIPDTLIPVPLHRSRLRERGFNQTALLATHLGRSLHIPVVADAVERGKTTPAQAGLSIIQR
;
A
#
# COMPACT_ATOMS: atom_id res chain seq x y z
N MET A 1 -2.06 -4.18 -15.39
CA MET A 1 -2.28 -2.85 -16.03
C MET A 1 -2.75 -1.89 -14.96
N PRO A 2 -2.55 -0.56 -15.08
CA PRO A 2 -3.23 0.38 -14.19
C PRO A 2 -4.74 0.19 -14.33
N LEU A 3 -5.46 0.27 -13.20
CA LEU A 3 -6.92 0.18 -13.19
C LEU A 3 -7.50 1.41 -13.92
N ILE A 4 -7.93 1.23 -15.17
CA ILE A 4 -8.60 2.26 -15.96
C ILE A 4 -10.09 2.17 -15.68
N GLY A 5 -10.59 3.09 -14.85
CA GLY A 5 -12.01 3.34 -14.65
C GLY A 5 -12.56 2.82 -13.31
N VAL A 6 -13.08 3.74 -12.51
CA VAL A 6 -14.13 3.44 -11.53
C VAL A 6 -15.10 4.62 -11.58
N GLY A 7 -16.23 4.43 -12.28
CA GLY A 7 -17.39 5.30 -12.13
C GLY A 7 -17.90 5.25 -10.70
N THR A 8 -18.74 6.22 -10.32
CA THR A 8 -19.41 6.27 -9.01
C THR A 8 -20.38 5.09 -8.85
N SER A 9 -19.84 3.91 -8.56
CA SER A 9 -20.65 2.77 -8.14
C SER A 9 -21.24 3.09 -6.77
N PRO A 10 -22.56 2.95 -6.58
CA PRO A 10 -23.17 3.13 -5.27
C PRO A 10 -22.52 2.17 -4.26
N LEU A 11 -22.39 2.62 -3.01
CA LEU A 11 -21.89 1.78 -1.92
C LEU A 11 -22.70 0.48 -1.89
N CYS A 12 -22.02 -0.67 -1.74
CA CYS A 12 -22.73 -1.94 -1.58
C CYS A 12 -23.54 -1.95 -0.28
N GLY A 13 -24.54 -2.85 -0.16
CA GLY A 13 -25.42 -2.87 1.00
C GLY A 13 -24.71 -3.05 2.35
N ALA A 14 -23.54 -3.68 2.38
CA ALA A 14 -22.72 -3.76 3.58
C ALA A 14 -22.11 -2.38 3.95
N CYS A 15 -21.52 -1.68 2.99
CA CYS A 15 -20.94 -0.35 3.19
C CYS A 15 -21.97 0.72 3.54
N GLN A 16 -23.24 0.56 3.13
CA GLN A 16 -24.31 1.49 3.54
C GLN A 16 -24.67 1.33 5.02
N ARG A 17 -24.68 0.09 5.54
CA ARG A 17 -24.96 -0.17 6.97
C ARG A 17 -23.80 0.18 7.88
N GLN A 18 -22.58 -0.05 7.38
CA GLN A 18 -21.35 0.25 8.09
C GLN A 18 -20.40 1.01 7.16
N PRO A 19 -20.50 2.35 7.12
CA PRO A 19 -19.64 3.19 6.30
C PRO A 19 -18.16 2.94 6.62
N PRO A 20 -17.27 2.94 5.61
CA PRO A 20 -15.85 2.81 5.82
C PRO A 20 -15.29 3.99 6.63
N LEU A 21 -14.24 3.74 7.42
CA LEU A 21 -13.54 4.77 8.20
C LEU A 21 -12.58 5.63 7.35
N TYR A 22 -12.67 5.52 6.03
CA TYR A 22 -11.86 6.27 5.07
C TYR A 22 -12.78 6.91 4.03
N GLU A 23 -12.37 8.04 3.49
CA GLU A 23 -13.10 8.75 2.45
C GLU A 23 -12.72 8.24 1.05
N HIS A 24 -11.44 7.92 0.85
CA HIS A 24 -10.89 7.51 -0.44
C HIS A 24 -9.97 6.29 -0.31
N CYS A 25 -10.07 5.39 -1.29
CA CYS A 25 -9.16 4.26 -1.46
C CYS A 25 -8.63 4.28 -2.90
N HIS A 26 -7.30 4.31 -3.04
CA HIS A 26 -6.65 4.29 -4.35
C HIS A 26 -6.00 2.93 -4.60
N ALA A 27 -6.63 2.12 -5.45
CA ALA A 27 -6.03 0.90 -5.98
C ALA A 27 -5.33 1.22 -7.31
N ALA A 28 -4.00 1.15 -7.33
CA ALA A 28 -3.22 1.48 -8.52
C ALA A 28 -3.18 0.35 -9.55
N LEU A 29 -3.17 -0.90 -9.08
CA LEU A 29 -2.87 -2.09 -9.88
C LEU A 29 -3.74 -3.26 -9.44
N ASP A 30 -4.09 -4.11 -10.39
CA ASP A 30 -4.63 -5.44 -10.10
C ASP A 30 -3.55 -6.33 -9.48
N TYR A 31 -3.96 -7.14 -8.50
CA TYR A 31 -3.11 -8.19 -7.94
C TYR A 31 -3.12 -9.42 -8.86
N ALA A 32 -2.39 -9.31 -9.97
CA ALA A 32 -2.21 -10.35 -10.97
C ALA A 32 -0.81 -10.26 -11.57
N TYR A 33 -0.38 -11.30 -12.31
CA TYR A 33 0.89 -11.27 -13.03
C TYR A 33 0.97 -10.05 -13.97
N PRO A 34 2.08 -9.29 -14.01
CA PRO A 34 3.34 -9.49 -13.28
C PRO A 34 3.45 -8.75 -11.93
N VAL A 35 2.38 -8.08 -11.48
CA VAL A 35 2.38 -7.22 -10.28
C VAL A 35 2.52 -8.03 -8.99
N ASP A 36 1.83 -9.16 -8.88
CA ASP A 36 1.92 -10.06 -7.74
C ASP A 36 3.36 -10.56 -7.51
N TYR A 37 4.05 -10.93 -8.59
CA TYR A 37 5.45 -11.35 -8.59
C TYR A 37 6.39 -10.22 -8.12
N LEU A 38 6.20 -8.99 -8.63
CA LEU A 38 6.97 -7.82 -8.18
C LEU A 38 6.73 -7.53 -6.69
N ILE A 39 5.47 -7.63 -6.23
CA ILE A 39 5.11 -7.44 -4.82
C ILE A 39 5.79 -8.50 -3.95
N GLN A 40 5.84 -9.77 -4.40
CA GLN A 40 6.52 -10.84 -3.66
C GLN A 40 8.03 -10.60 -3.58
N ARG A 41 8.69 -10.25 -4.70
CA ARG A 41 10.12 -9.90 -4.72
C ARG A 41 10.45 -8.77 -3.76
N PHE A 42 9.62 -7.72 -3.76
CA PHE A 42 9.83 -6.59 -2.87
C PHE A 42 9.59 -6.94 -1.40
N LYS A 43 8.53 -7.71 -1.09
CA LYS A 43 8.18 -8.08 0.29
C LYS A 43 9.12 -9.11 0.90
N PHE A 44 9.57 -10.10 0.14
CA PHE A 44 10.23 -11.29 0.69
C PHE A 44 11.70 -11.43 0.28
N HIS A 45 12.10 -10.85 -0.86
CA HIS A 45 13.46 -11.01 -1.41
C HIS A 45 14.29 -9.72 -1.35
N GLY A 46 13.80 -8.68 -0.69
CA GLY A 46 14.53 -7.43 -0.52
C GLY A 46 14.78 -6.66 -1.82
N ASP A 47 14.02 -6.96 -2.88
CA ASP A 47 14.25 -6.39 -4.20
C ASP A 47 13.79 -4.93 -4.27
N LEU A 48 14.74 -4.01 -4.05
CA LEU A 48 14.51 -2.57 -4.10
C LEU A 48 14.19 -2.06 -5.51
N VAL A 49 14.64 -2.76 -6.55
CA VAL A 49 14.32 -2.41 -7.94
C VAL A 49 12.84 -2.70 -8.21
N ALA A 50 12.35 -3.86 -7.76
CA ALA A 50 10.92 -4.16 -7.80
C ALA A 50 10.10 -3.12 -7.00
N GLY A 51 10.59 -2.72 -5.82
CA GLY A 51 9.98 -1.65 -5.02
C GLY A 51 9.91 -0.31 -5.76
N LYS A 52 10.99 0.09 -6.43
CA LYS A 52 11.04 1.33 -7.23
C LYS A 52 10.07 1.28 -8.41
N THR A 53 10.00 0.15 -9.12
CA THR A 53 9.04 -0.06 -10.21
C THR A 53 7.60 0.06 -9.72
N LEU A 54 7.27 -0.57 -8.59
CA LEU A 54 5.95 -0.44 -7.97
C LEU A 54 5.64 1.01 -7.56
N GLY A 55 6.64 1.74 -7.05
CA GLY A 55 6.53 3.16 -6.72
C GLY A 55 6.18 4.03 -7.93
N HIS A 56 6.88 3.85 -9.06
CA HIS A 56 6.56 4.56 -10.30
C HIS A 56 5.17 4.23 -10.83
N LEU A 57 4.77 2.95 -10.81
CA LEU A 57 3.43 2.55 -11.24
C LEU A 57 2.33 3.17 -10.37
N LEU A 58 2.57 3.27 -9.06
CA LEU A 58 1.66 3.95 -8.13
C LEU A 58 1.57 5.46 -8.45
N LEU A 59 2.70 6.13 -8.68
CA LEU A 59 2.71 7.55 -9.08
C LEU A 59 1.95 7.78 -10.38
N ASN A 60 2.24 7.01 -11.43
CA ASN A 60 1.54 7.12 -12.70
C ASN A 60 0.02 6.93 -12.55
N SER A 61 -0.40 6.04 -11.64
CA SER A 61 -1.83 5.84 -11.36
C SER A 61 -2.45 7.01 -10.61
N LEU A 62 -1.72 7.66 -9.71
CA LEU A 62 -2.15 8.87 -9.01
C LEU A 62 -2.23 10.06 -9.99
N GLU A 63 -1.29 10.19 -10.92
CA GLU A 63 -1.35 11.22 -11.96
C GLU A 63 -2.54 11.02 -12.91
N ALA A 64 -2.82 9.76 -13.29
CA ALA A 64 -3.95 9.44 -14.16
C ALA A 64 -5.31 9.61 -13.47
N ARG A 65 -5.38 9.42 -12.15
CA ARG A 65 -6.59 9.59 -11.33
C ARG A 65 -6.23 10.25 -9.99
N PRO A 66 -6.05 11.58 -9.97
CA PRO A 66 -5.59 12.28 -8.78
C PRO A 66 -6.66 12.23 -7.68
N PRO A 67 -6.33 11.69 -6.49
CA PRO A 67 -7.18 11.88 -5.31
C PRO A 67 -7.00 13.30 -4.76
N PRO A 68 -7.84 13.72 -3.79
CA PRO A 68 -7.53 14.88 -2.98
C PRO A 68 -6.12 14.76 -2.37
N ILE A 69 -5.36 15.85 -2.41
CA ILE A 69 -3.99 15.88 -1.92
C ILE A 69 -4.03 15.91 -0.38
N PRO A 70 -3.44 14.93 0.32
CA PRO A 70 -3.37 14.94 1.78
C PRO A 70 -2.26 15.88 2.28
N ASP A 71 -2.41 16.38 3.51
CA ASP A 71 -1.38 17.19 4.17
C ASP A 71 -0.12 16.40 4.52
N THR A 72 -0.22 15.07 4.67
CA THR A 72 0.88 14.21 5.12
C THR A 72 0.67 12.76 4.68
N LEU A 73 1.77 12.05 4.40
CA LEU A 73 1.81 10.61 4.19
C LEU A 73 2.31 9.88 5.45
N ILE A 74 1.53 8.92 5.93
CA ILE A 74 1.90 8.05 7.05
C ILE A 74 2.05 6.61 6.54
N PRO A 75 3.27 6.07 6.42
CA PRO A 75 3.47 4.69 6.02
C PRO A 75 3.06 3.73 7.14
N VAL A 76 2.33 2.67 6.78
CA VAL A 76 1.93 1.64 7.75
C VAL A 76 3.18 0.91 8.29
N PRO A 77 3.40 0.85 9.61
CA PRO A 77 4.61 0.29 10.18
C PRO A 77 4.63 -1.24 10.13
N LEU A 78 5.83 -1.79 9.97
CA LEU A 78 6.11 -3.21 10.22
C LEU A 78 6.32 -3.48 11.71
N HIS A 79 6.08 -4.72 12.12
CA HIS A 79 6.47 -5.15 13.45
C HIS A 79 8.01 -5.19 13.57
N ARG A 80 8.54 -4.89 14.76
CA ARG A 80 9.99 -4.79 15.01
C ARG A 80 10.76 -6.05 14.60
N SER A 81 10.20 -7.25 14.84
CA SER A 81 10.82 -8.52 14.40
C SER A 81 10.98 -8.60 12.88
N ARG A 82 9.92 -8.28 12.12
CA ARG A 82 9.96 -8.29 10.65
C ARG A 82 10.85 -7.20 10.06
N LEU A 83 10.93 -6.05 10.72
CA LEU A 83 11.87 -5.01 10.34
C LEU A 83 13.32 -5.48 10.51
N ARG A 84 13.63 -6.21 11.59
CA ARG A 84 14.96 -6.82 11.81
C ARG A 84 15.28 -7.90 10.78
N GLU A 85 14.34 -8.78 10.46
CA GLU A 85 14.52 -9.84 9.45
C GLU A 85 14.77 -9.29 8.05
N ARG A 86 14.04 -8.23 7.67
CA ARG A 86 14.03 -7.71 6.29
C ARG A 86 14.96 -6.51 6.07
N GLY A 87 15.40 -5.84 7.14
CA GLY A 87 16.28 -4.68 7.10
C GLY A 87 15.61 -3.35 6.71
N PHE A 88 14.38 -3.35 6.18
CA PHE A 88 13.68 -2.12 5.77
C PHE A 88 12.15 -2.23 5.84
N ASN A 89 11.48 -1.06 5.85
CA ASN A 89 10.02 -0.97 5.75
C ASN A 89 9.58 -0.64 4.31
N GLN A 90 8.92 -1.60 3.64
CA GLN A 90 8.45 -1.46 2.26
C GLN A 90 7.56 -0.23 2.07
N THR A 91 6.63 0.00 2.99
CA THR A 91 5.67 1.11 2.90
C THR A 91 6.36 2.44 3.10
N ALA A 92 7.39 2.51 3.97
CA ALA A 92 8.17 3.72 4.19
C ALA A 92 9.00 4.09 2.94
N LEU A 93 9.56 3.10 2.24
CA LEU A 93 10.26 3.34 0.97
C LEU A 93 9.31 3.90 -0.11
N LEU A 94 8.12 3.30 -0.24
CA LEU A 94 7.11 3.80 -1.16
C LEU A 94 6.64 5.21 -0.77
N ALA A 95 6.32 5.45 0.50
CA ALA A 95 5.90 6.76 0.99
C ALA A 95 6.97 7.83 0.77
N THR A 96 8.25 7.50 1.00
CA THR A 96 9.37 8.42 0.73
C THR A 96 9.47 8.79 -0.75
N HIS A 97 9.29 7.80 -1.62
CA HIS A 97 9.28 8.03 -3.06
C HIS A 97 8.11 8.92 -3.49
N LEU A 98 6.90 8.63 -3.00
CA LEU A 98 5.70 9.40 -3.30
C LEU A 98 5.80 10.83 -2.74
N GLY A 99 6.19 11.01 -1.48
CA GLY A 99 6.30 12.32 -0.84
C GLY A 99 7.29 13.23 -1.54
N ARG A 100 8.40 12.69 -2.06
CA ARG A 100 9.33 13.45 -2.89
C ARG A 100 8.72 13.89 -4.22
N SER A 101 8.03 13.01 -4.92
CA SER A 101 7.44 13.34 -6.23
C SER A 101 6.23 14.27 -6.13
N LEU A 102 5.41 14.11 -5.08
CA LEU A 102 4.17 14.87 -4.87
C LEU A 102 4.35 16.08 -3.96
N HIS A 103 5.55 16.30 -3.41
CA HIS A 103 5.85 17.37 -2.44
C HIS A 103 4.98 17.29 -1.16
N ILE A 104 4.74 16.08 -0.67
CA ILE A 104 3.95 15.82 0.55
C ILE A 104 4.89 15.34 1.66
N PRO A 105 4.85 15.91 2.88
CA PRO A 105 5.68 15.46 3.97
C PRO A 105 5.33 14.01 4.37
N VAL A 106 6.37 13.25 4.75
CA VAL A 106 6.24 11.85 5.17
C VAL A 106 6.58 11.76 6.66
N VAL A 107 5.64 11.25 7.46
CA VAL A 107 5.81 11.06 8.91
C VAL A 107 5.79 9.57 9.22
N ALA A 108 6.97 8.96 9.29
CA ALA A 108 7.13 7.50 9.39
C ALA A 108 6.92 6.95 10.81
N ASP A 109 6.95 7.81 11.82
CA ASP A 109 6.90 7.53 13.25
C ASP A 109 5.59 7.96 13.92
N ALA A 110 4.59 8.41 13.14
CA ALA A 110 3.28 8.79 13.65
C ALA A 110 2.51 7.62 14.28
N VAL A 111 2.84 6.38 13.89
CA VAL A 111 2.15 5.18 14.34
C VAL A 111 3.14 4.05 14.58
N GLU A 112 2.87 3.22 15.60
CA GLU A 112 3.64 2.01 15.86
C GLU A 112 2.75 0.77 15.86
N ARG A 113 3.34 -0.37 15.46
CA ARG A 113 2.66 -1.66 15.49
C ARG A 113 2.94 -2.35 16.82
N GLY A 114 2.01 -2.20 17.77
CA GLY A 114 2.15 -2.78 19.13
C GLY A 114 1.89 -4.29 19.25
N LYS A 115 1.23 -4.93 18.28
CA LYS A 115 0.92 -6.38 18.32
C LYS A 115 1.66 -7.15 17.22
N THR A 116 2.29 -8.26 17.61
CA THR A 116 2.78 -9.28 16.68
C THR A 116 1.62 -10.14 16.22
N THR A 117 1.08 -9.88 15.04
CA THR A 117 0.15 -10.82 14.39
C THR A 117 0.94 -11.82 13.53
N PRO A 118 0.62 -13.12 13.58
CA PRO A 118 1.21 -14.11 12.67
C PRO A 118 1.05 -13.67 11.21
N ALA A 119 1.95 -14.10 10.34
CA ALA A 119 1.80 -13.84 8.92
C ALA A 119 0.56 -14.57 8.39
N GLN A 120 -0.39 -13.84 7.80
CA GLN A 120 -1.52 -14.44 7.07
C GLN A 120 -1.12 -15.07 5.72
N ALA A 121 0.14 -14.93 5.32
CA ALA A 121 0.71 -15.61 4.17
C ALA A 121 0.93 -17.09 4.51
N GLY A 122 0.26 -17.99 3.79
CA GLY A 122 0.26 -19.43 4.06
C GLY A 122 -0.95 -19.94 4.87
N LEU A 123 -1.79 -19.04 5.40
CA LEU A 123 -3.06 -19.42 6.02
C LEU A 123 -4.11 -19.68 4.94
N SER A 124 -4.84 -20.79 5.05
CA SER A 124 -5.99 -21.10 4.20
C SER A 124 -7.09 -20.05 4.40
N ILE A 125 -8.08 -20.01 3.50
CA ILE A 125 -9.17 -19.03 3.56
C ILE A 125 -9.97 -19.09 4.88
N ILE A 126 -10.00 -20.27 5.53
CA ILE A 126 -10.65 -20.53 6.81
C ILE A 126 -9.80 -20.00 7.99
N GLN A 127 -8.50 -19.83 7.77
CA GLN A 127 -7.51 -19.43 8.77
C GLN A 127 -7.11 -17.95 8.66
N ARG A 128 -7.69 -17.20 7.71
CA ARG A 128 -7.43 -15.76 7.51
C ARG A 128 -8.47 -14.90 8.20
#